data_AF-A0A2N0TSD8-F1
#
_entry.id   AF-A0A2N0TSD8-F1
#
_cell.length_a   1.000
_cell.length_b   1.000
_cell.length_c   1.000
_cell.angle_alpha   90.00
_cell.angle_beta   90.00
_cell.angle_gamma   90.00
#
_symmetry.space_group_name_H-M   'P 1'
#
loop_
_entity.id
_entity.type
_entity.pdbx_description
1 polymer ?
#
loop_
_entity_poly.entity_id
_entity_poly.type
_entity_poly.pdbx_seq_one_letter_code
_entity_poly.pdbx_strand_id
1 'polypeptide(L)'
;MIEIQKKLLEFIHALKYELKSDYIHFPFNQPLQEFLDDKKIDKEKIRDKELNIQYKDLGFKIYNSQEDFLTIDNVKRNEDVLIIDYDGKTLSKISTEIFVDFVSQENYYFFKNAQSFLEFIELIKSKDKESEDGFHFIDYVNDVTRKIVITSLKERSRLILNYDKKIPNFDPLFDYSNALLQFEKCFDSEKNNLPRFLKSSLIEQAQRYDSKERMKLLFQNLDKVIEDAKITFEVYINNLSIDQIRKDYDEYKSKYFSEVSDILKKITQQIIGFPIVVASTLFALQRIKDNNDFLYVLAIVLFLTTIYLILLLNMNFRDLDYIKHLSKEDYKTLEKNRFFTKFPEQIESFKKIKSRVSTRITNLEIICESYFWILSVGHTFIIGLILNYLGLNSTALFMICLGILFLMGITKNKVWQEKNVA
;
A
#
# COMPACT_ATOMS: atom_id res chain seq x y z
N MET A 1 21.54 -45.05 -18.78
CA MET A 1 22.28 -44.61 -17.58
C MET A 1 21.88 -45.42 -16.34
N ILE A 2 20.59 -45.55 -16.01
CA ILE A 2 20.13 -46.28 -14.81
C ILE A 2 20.62 -47.73 -14.75
N GLU A 3 20.54 -48.47 -15.86
CA GLU A 3 21.06 -49.84 -15.96
C GLU A 3 22.57 -49.93 -15.70
N ILE A 4 23.32 -48.88 -16.06
CA ILE A 4 24.77 -48.82 -15.81
C ILE A 4 25.01 -48.67 -14.30
N GLN A 5 24.32 -47.73 -13.65
CA GLN A 5 24.43 -47.55 -12.20
C GLN A 5 24.01 -48.80 -11.42
N LYS A 6 22.91 -49.45 -11.84
CA LYS A 6 22.42 -50.69 -11.22
C LYS A 6 23.44 -51.82 -11.33
N LYS A 7 23.96 -52.07 -12.53
CA LYS A 7 25.00 -53.11 -12.71
C LYS A 7 26.29 -52.77 -12.00
N LEU A 8 26.70 -51.50 -11.99
CA LEU A 8 27.89 -51.08 -11.27
C LEU A 8 27.72 -51.26 -9.75
N LEU A 9 26.55 -50.99 -9.19
CA LEU A 9 26.25 -51.27 -7.78
C LEU A 9 26.38 -52.76 -7.44
N GLU A 10 25.91 -53.66 -8.32
CA GLU A 10 26.10 -55.10 -8.13
C GLU A 10 27.59 -55.46 -8.01
N PHE A 11 28.45 -54.86 -8.84
CA PHE A 11 29.91 -55.03 -8.74
C PHE A 11 30.50 -54.42 -7.47
N ILE A 12 30.02 -53.24 -7.05
CA ILE A 12 30.42 -52.57 -5.80
C ILE A 12 30.11 -53.46 -4.58
N HIS A 13 28.97 -54.17 -4.59
CA HIS A 13 28.61 -55.09 -3.51
C HIS A 13 29.37 -56.42 -3.57
N ALA A 14 29.70 -56.90 -4.78
CA ALA A 14 30.37 -58.19 -4.96
C ALA A 14 31.90 -58.12 -4.82
N LEU A 15 32.50 -56.97 -5.10
CA LEU A 15 33.95 -56.77 -5.15
C LEU A 15 34.40 -55.81 -4.07
N LYS A 16 35.67 -55.91 -3.66
CA LYS A 16 36.30 -54.82 -2.91
C LYS A 16 36.42 -53.62 -3.85
N TYR A 17 36.15 -52.43 -3.37
CA TYR A 17 36.29 -51.19 -4.14
C TYR A 17 36.87 -50.09 -3.27
N GLU A 18 37.42 -49.06 -3.91
CA GLU A 18 37.82 -47.83 -3.25
C GLU A 18 37.39 -46.63 -4.09
N LEU A 19 36.63 -45.70 -3.48
CA LEU A 19 36.28 -44.43 -4.12
C LEU A 19 37.41 -43.42 -3.92
N LYS A 20 37.93 -42.85 -5.01
CA LYS A 20 38.88 -41.74 -5.00
C LYS A 20 38.20 -40.47 -5.50
N SER A 21 38.90 -39.33 -5.50
CA SER A 21 38.33 -38.04 -5.93
C SER A 21 37.80 -38.06 -7.37
N ASP A 22 38.53 -38.72 -8.26
CA ASP A 22 38.33 -38.61 -9.72
C ASP A 22 38.02 -39.96 -10.40
N TYR A 23 38.18 -41.07 -9.68
CA TYR A 23 37.96 -42.42 -10.21
C TYR A 23 37.48 -43.39 -9.13
N ILE A 24 36.89 -44.50 -9.57
CA ILE A 24 36.63 -45.67 -8.74
C ILE A 24 37.65 -46.77 -9.05
N HIS A 25 38.18 -47.38 -7.99
CA HIS A 25 39.17 -48.43 -8.06
C HIS A 25 38.53 -49.80 -7.75
N PHE A 26 38.84 -50.79 -8.58
CA PHE A 26 38.47 -52.19 -8.37
C PHE A 26 39.69 -53.10 -8.57
N PRO A 27 39.78 -54.22 -7.83
CA PRO A 27 40.56 -55.37 -8.25
C PRO A 27 40.07 -55.85 -9.62
N PHE A 28 41.00 -56.36 -10.42
CA PHE A 28 40.69 -56.90 -11.74
C PHE A 28 39.64 -58.00 -11.64
N ASN A 29 38.57 -57.83 -12.42
CA ASN A 29 37.48 -58.77 -12.52
C ASN A 29 37.03 -58.83 -13.98
N GLN A 30 37.11 -60.00 -14.61
CA GLN A 30 36.78 -60.17 -16.02
C GLN A 30 35.32 -59.79 -16.34
N PRO A 31 34.30 -60.22 -15.56
CA PRO A 31 32.92 -59.77 -15.76
C PRO A 31 32.74 -58.25 -15.72
N LEU A 32 33.41 -57.55 -14.79
CA LEU A 32 33.38 -56.09 -14.74
C LEU A 32 34.03 -55.49 -16.00
N GLN A 33 35.17 -56.02 -16.45
CA GLN A 33 35.83 -55.55 -17.66
C GLN A 33 34.92 -55.71 -18.89
N GLU A 34 34.33 -56.89 -19.08
CA GLU A 34 33.42 -57.19 -20.21
C GLU A 34 32.20 -56.26 -20.20
N PHE A 35 31.64 -55.98 -19.02
CA PHE A 35 30.56 -55.01 -18.86
C PHE A 35 30.99 -53.58 -19.28
N LEU A 36 32.17 -53.14 -18.85
CA LEU A 36 32.69 -51.81 -19.23
C LEU A 36 32.99 -51.73 -20.74
N ASP A 37 33.52 -52.80 -21.33
CA ASP A 37 33.76 -52.91 -22.78
C ASP A 37 32.43 -52.85 -23.57
N ASP A 38 31.40 -53.59 -23.14
CA ASP A 38 30.05 -53.57 -23.76
C ASP A 38 29.43 -52.16 -23.73
N LYS A 39 29.56 -51.46 -22.60
CA LYS A 39 29.04 -50.10 -22.42
C LYS A 39 29.96 -49.01 -22.99
N LYS A 40 31.10 -49.37 -23.57
CA LYS A 40 32.11 -48.43 -24.11
C LYS A 40 32.58 -47.42 -23.07
N ILE A 41 32.77 -47.88 -21.84
CA ILE A 41 33.30 -47.08 -20.73
C ILE A 41 34.81 -47.29 -20.68
N ASP A 42 35.55 -46.19 -20.80
CA ASP A 42 37.00 -46.18 -20.72
C ASP A 42 37.48 -46.55 -19.31
N LYS A 43 38.57 -47.31 -19.25
CA LYS A 43 39.15 -47.84 -18.02
C LYS A 43 40.66 -47.95 -18.16
N GLU A 44 41.36 -47.68 -17.07
CA GLU A 44 42.80 -47.85 -16.96
C GLU A 44 43.10 -49.18 -16.27
N LYS A 45 43.84 -50.06 -16.96
CA LYS A 45 44.28 -51.35 -16.41
C LYS A 45 45.68 -51.21 -15.83
N ILE A 46 45.84 -51.46 -14.53
CA ILE A 46 47.14 -51.39 -13.86
C ILE A 46 47.67 -52.80 -13.61
N ARG A 47 48.78 -53.14 -14.28
CA ARG A 47 49.56 -54.38 -14.08
C ARG A 47 48.71 -55.67 -14.04
N ASP A 48 47.64 -55.70 -14.84
CA ASP A 48 46.65 -56.78 -14.92
C ASP A 48 45.92 -57.15 -13.61
N LYS A 49 46.07 -56.35 -12.55
CA LYS A 49 45.54 -56.66 -11.22
C LYS A 49 44.43 -55.72 -10.78
N GLU A 50 44.31 -54.57 -11.43
CA GLU A 50 43.47 -53.47 -10.98
C GLU A 50 42.83 -52.78 -12.18
N LEU A 51 41.63 -52.24 -11.95
CA LEU A 51 40.86 -51.45 -12.90
C LEU A 51 40.50 -50.12 -12.22
N ASN A 52 40.93 -49.02 -12.84
CA ASN A 52 40.48 -47.69 -12.48
C ASN A 52 39.51 -47.17 -13.53
N ILE A 53 38.37 -46.64 -13.09
CA ILE A 53 37.34 -46.08 -13.97
C ILE A 53 37.14 -44.63 -13.57
N GLN A 54 37.47 -43.70 -14.46
CA GLN A 54 37.33 -42.27 -14.16
C GLN A 54 35.85 -41.86 -14.17
N TYR A 55 35.44 -40.96 -13.28
CA TYR A 55 34.04 -40.52 -13.24
C TYR A 55 33.60 -39.81 -14.52
N LYS A 56 34.51 -39.13 -15.21
CA LYS A 56 34.25 -38.52 -16.52
C LYS A 56 33.82 -39.54 -17.58
N ASP A 57 34.33 -40.77 -17.49
CA ASP A 57 34.07 -41.84 -18.46
C ASP A 57 32.78 -42.60 -18.09
N LEU A 58 32.41 -42.61 -16.80
CA LEU A 58 31.12 -43.10 -16.32
C LEU A 58 29.95 -42.16 -16.67
N GLY A 59 30.22 -40.85 -16.72
CA GLY A 59 29.18 -39.83 -16.90
C GLY A 59 28.37 -39.52 -15.64
N PHE A 60 28.74 -40.10 -14.48
CA PHE A 60 28.14 -39.82 -13.17
C PHE A 60 29.17 -40.04 -12.06
N LYS A 61 28.95 -39.41 -10.90
CA LYS A 61 29.82 -39.53 -9.72
C LYS A 61 29.18 -40.43 -8.66
N ILE A 62 30.02 -41.15 -7.91
CA ILE A 62 29.61 -42.13 -6.90
C ILE A 62 30.04 -41.64 -5.52
N TYR A 63 29.14 -41.74 -4.55
CA TYR A 63 29.37 -41.39 -3.15
C TYR A 63 29.01 -42.58 -2.28
N ASN A 64 29.78 -42.81 -1.19
CA ASN A 64 29.46 -43.89 -0.25
C ASN A 64 28.20 -43.56 0.54
N SER A 65 28.11 -42.33 1.03
CA SER A 65 27.03 -41.88 1.91
C SER A 65 26.40 -40.56 1.44
N GLN A 66 25.23 -40.24 1.99
CA GLN A 66 24.61 -38.93 1.79
C GLN A 66 25.50 -37.78 2.29
N GLU A 67 26.25 -37.98 3.38
CA GLU A 67 27.12 -36.96 3.96
C GLU A 67 28.29 -36.61 3.04
N ASP A 68 28.79 -37.58 2.27
CA ASP A 68 29.84 -37.35 1.28
C ASP A 68 29.32 -36.50 0.11
N PHE A 69 28.07 -36.70 -0.29
CA PHE A 69 27.41 -35.91 -1.33
C PHE A 69 27.08 -34.50 -0.85
N LEU A 70 26.57 -34.34 0.39
CA LEU A 70 26.08 -33.07 0.95
C LEU A 70 27.21 -32.08 1.30
N THR A 71 27.98 -31.69 0.29
CA THR A 71 28.95 -30.59 0.35
C THR A 71 28.65 -29.57 -0.75
N ILE A 72 28.99 -28.31 -0.50
CA ILE A 72 28.75 -27.22 -1.48
C ILE A 72 29.36 -27.56 -2.85
N ASP A 73 30.60 -28.05 -2.88
CA ASP A 73 31.32 -28.31 -4.13
C ASP A 73 30.70 -29.46 -4.94
N ASN A 74 30.15 -30.47 -4.27
CA ASN A 74 29.51 -31.61 -4.93
C ASN A 74 28.12 -31.24 -5.46
N VAL A 75 27.30 -30.55 -4.65
CA VAL A 75 25.95 -30.14 -5.05
C VAL A 75 25.98 -29.11 -6.18
N LYS A 76 26.96 -28.20 -6.17
CA LYS A 76 27.10 -27.15 -7.21
C LYS A 76 27.38 -27.71 -8.61
N ARG A 77 28.01 -28.88 -8.73
CA ARG A 77 28.32 -29.50 -10.03
C ARG A 77 27.08 -29.92 -10.81
N ASN A 78 25.97 -30.20 -10.10
CA ASN A 78 24.70 -30.62 -10.70
C ASN A 78 24.84 -31.77 -11.72
N GLU A 79 25.76 -32.71 -11.45
CA GLU A 79 26.00 -33.89 -12.29
C GLU A 79 25.07 -35.04 -11.92
N ASP A 80 25.08 -36.11 -12.74
CA ASP A 80 24.42 -37.37 -12.39
C ASP A 80 25.15 -38.02 -11.22
N VAL A 81 24.40 -38.61 -10.29
CA VAL A 81 24.94 -39.07 -9.01
C VAL A 81 24.39 -40.44 -8.64
N LEU A 82 25.24 -41.28 -8.04
CA LEU A 82 24.87 -42.50 -7.34
C LEU A 82 25.38 -42.44 -5.90
N ILE A 83 24.48 -42.58 -4.92
CA ILE A 83 24.79 -42.69 -3.50
C ILE A 83 24.52 -44.13 -3.09
N ILE A 84 25.56 -44.84 -2.66
CA ILE A 84 25.52 -46.27 -2.38
C ILE A 84 24.63 -46.56 -1.16
N ASP A 85 24.87 -45.83 -0.06
CA ASP A 85 24.15 -45.99 1.20
C ASP A 85 23.49 -44.67 1.64
N TYR A 86 22.16 -44.65 1.56
CA TYR A 86 21.26 -43.65 2.09
C TYR A 86 20.28 -44.35 3.03
N ASP A 87 20.53 -44.33 4.33
CA ASP A 87 19.72 -45.02 5.35
C ASP A 87 19.39 -46.48 4.97
N GLY A 88 20.37 -47.21 4.40
CA GLY A 88 20.22 -48.60 3.97
C GLY A 88 19.59 -48.79 2.57
N LYS A 89 19.42 -47.72 1.80
CA LYS A 89 18.92 -47.73 0.41
C LYS A 89 19.92 -47.09 -0.54
N THR A 90 19.80 -47.37 -1.83
CA THR A 90 20.57 -46.69 -2.86
C THR A 90 19.77 -45.51 -3.42
N LEU A 91 20.42 -44.35 -3.55
CA LEU A 91 19.81 -43.17 -4.15
C LEU A 91 20.55 -42.79 -5.44
N SER A 92 19.79 -42.55 -6.51
CA SER A 92 20.34 -42.18 -7.81
C SER A 92 19.65 -40.94 -8.36
N LYS A 93 20.43 -40.06 -8.95
CA LYS A 93 19.98 -38.93 -9.77
C LYS A 93 20.53 -39.08 -11.17
N ILE A 94 19.63 -39.04 -12.15
CA ILE A 94 19.98 -39.05 -13.56
C ILE A 94 19.22 -37.90 -14.21
N SER A 95 19.96 -36.90 -14.66
CA SER A 95 19.42 -35.62 -15.12
C SER A 95 18.54 -34.98 -14.03
N THR A 96 17.22 -34.98 -14.23
CA THR A 96 16.24 -34.45 -13.28
C THR A 96 15.44 -35.54 -12.55
N GLU A 97 15.59 -36.80 -12.95
CA GLU A 97 14.85 -37.92 -12.39
C GLU A 97 15.60 -38.52 -11.19
N ILE A 98 14.84 -38.92 -10.19
CA ILE A 98 15.36 -39.45 -8.92
C ILE A 98 14.86 -40.87 -8.74
N PHE A 99 15.77 -41.75 -8.36
CA PHE A 99 15.51 -43.16 -8.20
C PHE A 99 15.93 -43.60 -6.80
N VAL A 100 15.04 -44.30 -6.10
CA VAL A 100 15.31 -44.98 -4.83
C VAL A 100 15.31 -46.47 -5.11
N ASP A 101 16.43 -47.14 -4.84
CA ASP A 101 16.67 -48.54 -5.21
C ASP A 101 16.36 -48.82 -6.69
N PHE A 102 16.74 -47.86 -7.55
CA PHE A 102 16.50 -47.85 -9.00
C PHE A 102 15.02 -47.82 -9.42
N VAL A 103 14.11 -47.48 -8.50
CA VAL A 103 12.69 -47.21 -8.79
C VAL A 103 12.47 -45.71 -8.81
N SER A 104 11.87 -45.19 -9.89
CA SER A 104 11.60 -43.76 -10.04
C SER A 104 10.66 -43.27 -8.92
N GLN A 105 11.00 -42.12 -8.32
CA GLN A 105 10.24 -41.48 -7.25
C GLN A 105 10.08 -39.99 -7.56
N GLU A 106 8.90 -39.58 -8.03
CA GLU A 106 8.63 -38.19 -8.38
C GLU A 106 8.56 -37.25 -7.16
N ASN A 107 8.16 -37.78 -5.99
CA ASN A 107 7.97 -37.03 -4.75
C ASN A 107 9.14 -37.22 -3.78
N TYR A 108 10.37 -37.22 -4.30
CA TYR A 108 11.59 -37.37 -3.51
C TYR A 108 12.56 -36.23 -3.82
N TYR A 109 12.72 -35.30 -2.89
CA TYR A 109 13.33 -34.00 -3.12
C TYR A 109 14.75 -33.86 -2.56
N PHE A 110 15.42 -34.95 -2.16
CA PHE A 110 16.76 -34.91 -1.56
C PHE A 110 17.75 -34.00 -2.33
N PHE A 111 17.96 -34.29 -3.62
CA PHE A 111 18.87 -33.51 -4.47
C PHE A 111 18.38 -32.09 -4.72
N LYS A 112 17.06 -31.91 -4.92
CA LYS A 112 16.43 -30.62 -5.19
C LYS A 112 16.53 -29.69 -3.98
N ASN A 113 16.34 -30.22 -2.77
CA ASN A 113 16.45 -29.48 -1.51
C ASN A 113 17.90 -29.05 -1.25
N ALA A 114 18.86 -29.94 -1.48
CA ALA A 114 20.29 -29.60 -1.34
C ALA A 114 20.68 -28.47 -2.30
N GLN A 115 20.22 -28.53 -3.55
CA GLN A 115 20.44 -27.48 -4.55
C GLN A 115 19.74 -26.17 -4.15
N SER A 116 18.47 -26.23 -3.76
CA SER A 116 17.69 -25.05 -3.33
C SER A 116 18.32 -24.36 -2.13
N PHE A 117 18.89 -25.12 -1.18
CA PHE A 117 19.60 -24.53 -0.04
C PHE A 117 20.86 -23.75 -0.48
N LEU A 118 21.59 -24.27 -1.47
CA LEU A 118 22.74 -23.56 -2.04
C LEU A 118 22.29 -22.28 -2.78
N GLU A 119 21.23 -22.38 -3.57
CA GLU A 119 20.63 -21.24 -4.28
C GLU A 119 20.14 -20.17 -3.29
N PHE A 120 19.55 -20.57 -2.16
CA PHE A 120 19.17 -19.67 -1.07
C PHE A 120 20.37 -18.91 -0.49
N ILE A 121 21.48 -19.60 -0.21
CA ILE A 121 22.71 -18.96 0.28
C ILE A 121 23.22 -17.94 -0.74
N GLU A 122 23.33 -18.33 -2.01
CA GLU A 122 23.82 -17.44 -3.07
C GLU A 122 22.87 -16.27 -3.34
N LEU A 123 21.55 -16.49 -3.29
CA LEU A 123 20.54 -15.44 -3.39
C LEU A 123 20.73 -14.42 -2.26
N ILE A 124 20.83 -14.87 -1.00
CA ILE A 124 21.07 -13.97 0.13
C ILE A 124 22.38 -13.20 -0.07
N LYS A 125 23.48 -13.88 -0.42
CA LYS A 125 24.77 -13.23 -0.67
C LYS A 125 24.69 -12.16 -1.76
N SER A 126 23.90 -12.39 -2.81
CA SER A 126 23.72 -11.43 -3.91
C SER A 126 23.10 -10.10 -3.47
N LYS A 127 22.44 -10.07 -2.29
CA LYS A 127 21.78 -8.88 -1.72
C LYS A 127 22.68 -8.08 -0.75
N ASP A 128 23.99 -8.28 -0.81
CA ASP A 128 25.02 -7.46 -0.13
C ASP A 128 25.26 -6.09 -0.81
N LYS A 129 24.53 -5.80 -1.90
CA LYS A 129 24.59 -4.52 -2.59
C LYS A 129 23.52 -3.56 -2.05
N GLU A 130 23.91 -2.31 -1.89
CA GLU A 130 22.99 -1.20 -1.59
C GLU A 130 22.02 -1.00 -2.76
N SER A 131 20.72 -0.88 -2.46
CA SER A 131 19.75 -0.41 -3.44
C SER A 131 19.84 1.11 -3.63
N GLU A 132 19.26 1.63 -4.71
CA GLU A 132 19.32 3.05 -5.07
C GLU A 132 18.79 4.00 -3.97
N ASP A 133 17.93 3.50 -3.07
CA ASP A 133 17.34 4.20 -1.94
C ASP A 133 18.14 4.04 -0.62
N GLY A 134 19.36 3.51 -0.69
CA GLY A 134 20.25 3.33 0.46
C GLY A 134 19.90 2.17 1.39
N PHE A 135 19.08 1.22 0.92
CA PHE A 135 18.69 0.05 1.70
C PHE A 135 19.65 -1.13 1.47
N HIS A 136 20.07 -1.75 2.57
CA HIS A 136 20.85 -2.99 2.56
C HIS A 136 19.98 -4.13 3.09
N PHE A 137 19.73 -5.16 2.27
CA PHE A 137 19.10 -6.38 2.77
C PHE A 137 20.11 -7.21 3.57
N ILE A 138 21.32 -7.39 3.04
CA ILE A 138 22.48 -7.94 3.74
C ILE A 138 23.50 -6.83 3.94
N ASP A 139 24.06 -6.75 5.15
CA ASP A 139 24.97 -5.67 5.51
C ASP A 139 26.44 -6.07 5.30
N TYR A 140 26.74 -7.38 5.37
CA TYR A 140 28.09 -7.89 5.15
C TYR A 140 28.09 -9.39 4.89
N VAL A 141 28.84 -9.81 3.87
CA VAL A 141 29.17 -11.21 3.58
C VAL A 141 30.67 -11.45 3.74
N ASN A 142 31.04 -12.56 4.38
CA ASN A 142 32.42 -13.03 4.44
C ASN A 142 32.50 -14.48 3.99
N ASP A 143 32.96 -14.72 2.76
CA ASP A 143 33.09 -16.05 2.18
C ASP A 143 34.17 -16.92 2.86
N VAL A 144 35.22 -16.30 3.42
CA VAL A 144 36.32 -17.02 4.07
C VAL A 144 35.85 -17.65 5.39
N THR A 145 35.15 -16.86 6.20
CA THR A 145 34.58 -17.29 7.49
C THR A 145 33.16 -17.85 7.36
N ARG A 146 32.57 -17.76 6.16
CA ARG A 146 31.22 -18.20 5.79
C ARG A 146 30.13 -17.62 6.68
N LYS A 147 30.16 -16.29 6.79
CA LYS A 147 29.23 -15.52 7.62
C LYS A 147 28.46 -14.54 6.77
N ILE A 148 27.16 -14.49 7.00
CA ILE A 148 26.26 -13.47 6.46
C ILE A 148 25.73 -12.69 7.66
N VAL A 149 25.91 -11.37 7.63
CA VAL A 149 25.53 -10.48 8.72
C VAL A 149 24.36 -9.62 8.28
N ILE A 150 23.34 -9.58 9.14
CA ILE A 150 22.12 -8.85 8.92
C ILE A 150 21.84 -8.04 10.19
N THR A 151 21.52 -6.76 10.04
CA THR A 151 21.27 -5.83 11.13
C THR A 151 19.90 -5.19 10.97
N SER A 152 19.17 -5.10 12.08
CA SER A 152 17.92 -4.37 12.15
C SER A 152 18.14 -3.07 12.91
N LEU A 153 17.85 -1.94 12.28
CA LEU A 153 17.84 -0.63 12.95
C LEU A 153 16.77 -0.58 14.06
N LYS A 154 15.65 -1.29 13.88
CA LYS A 154 14.51 -1.27 14.80
C LYS A 154 14.79 -2.05 16.09
N GLU A 155 15.50 -3.17 15.99
CA GLU A 155 15.76 -4.04 17.14
C GLU A 155 17.14 -3.82 17.78
N ARG A 156 18.02 -3.01 17.15
CA ARG A 156 19.46 -2.95 17.48
C ARG A 156 20.10 -4.35 17.54
N SER A 157 19.57 -5.29 16.76
CA SER A 157 19.99 -6.67 16.75
C SER A 157 20.89 -6.92 15.55
N ARG A 158 22.05 -7.55 15.81
CA ARG A 158 22.93 -8.10 14.79
C ARG A 158 22.70 -9.60 14.73
N LEU A 159 22.18 -10.06 13.61
CA LEU A 159 22.06 -11.46 13.30
C LEU A 159 23.28 -11.91 12.48
N ILE A 160 23.86 -13.03 12.87
CA ILE A 160 24.90 -13.71 12.10
C ILE A 160 24.35 -15.06 11.69
N LEU A 161 24.31 -15.30 10.38
CA LEU A 161 24.02 -16.59 9.78
C LEU A 161 25.34 -17.21 9.36
N ASN A 162 25.73 -18.31 10.00
CA ASN A 162 26.86 -19.10 9.54
C ASN A 162 26.35 -20.13 8.53
N TYR A 163 27.12 -20.40 7.49
CA TYR A 163 26.86 -21.52 6.58
C TYR A 163 28.10 -22.39 6.47
N ASP A 164 27.92 -23.70 6.55
CA ASP A 164 29.03 -24.63 6.57
C ASP A 164 29.41 -25.10 5.17
N LYS A 165 30.50 -25.86 5.10
CA LYS A 165 30.95 -26.56 3.89
C LYS A 165 30.06 -27.76 3.57
N LYS A 166 29.45 -28.32 4.61
CA LYS A 166 28.44 -29.36 4.54
C LYS A 166 27.06 -28.72 4.41
N ILE A 167 26.23 -29.31 3.55
CA ILE A 167 24.84 -28.96 3.39
C ILE A 167 24.04 -29.78 4.41
N PRO A 168 23.10 -29.19 5.16
CA PRO A 168 22.25 -29.95 6.07
C PRO A 168 21.45 -31.02 5.32
N ASN A 169 21.25 -32.18 5.95
CA ASN A 169 20.30 -33.15 5.44
C ASN A 169 18.87 -32.66 5.74
N PHE A 170 18.06 -32.53 4.68
CA PHE A 170 16.66 -32.11 4.74
C PHE A 170 15.76 -33.30 4.51
N ASP A 171 14.55 -33.27 5.07
CA ASP A 171 13.57 -34.31 4.81
C ASP A 171 13.28 -34.39 3.30
N PRO A 172 13.54 -35.54 2.65
CA PRO A 172 13.36 -35.68 1.22
C PRO A 172 11.88 -35.71 0.79
N LEU A 173 10.93 -35.85 1.71
CA LEU A 173 9.51 -35.88 1.39
C LEU A 173 8.88 -34.48 1.28
N PHE A 174 9.59 -33.43 1.70
CA PHE A 174 9.13 -32.05 1.63
C PHE A 174 9.91 -31.27 0.56
N ASP A 175 9.20 -30.56 -0.31
CA ASP A 175 9.81 -29.71 -1.33
C ASP A 175 10.00 -28.27 -0.81
N TYR A 176 11.23 -27.92 -0.43
CA TYR A 176 11.56 -26.57 0.05
C TYR A 176 11.81 -25.55 -1.07
N SER A 177 11.88 -26.00 -2.34
CA SER A 177 12.17 -25.11 -3.47
C SER A 177 11.05 -24.09 -3.72
N ASN A 178 9.79 -24.44 -3.43
CA ASN A 178 8.66 -23.54 -3.61
C ASN A 178 8.77 -22.30 -2.71
N ALA A 179 9.15 -22.51 -1.45
CA ALA A 179 9.35 -21.43 -0.49
C ALA A 179 10.47 -20.50 -0.96
N LEU A 180 11.56 -21.06 -1.51
CA LEU A 180 12.66 -20.28 -2.08
C LEU A 180 12.21 -19.43 -3.28
N LEU A 181 11.44 -19.99 -4.21
CA LEU A 181 10.90 -19.24 -5.35
C LEU A 181 9.99 -18.10 -4.90
N GLN A 182 9.19 -18.32 -3.85
CA GLN A 182 8.35 -17.26 -3.27
C GLN A 182 9.19 -16.19 -2.55
N PHE A 183 10.30 -16.59 -1.92
CA PHE A 183 11.24 -15.67 -1.28
C PHE A 183 11.92 -14.78 -2.32
N GLU A 184 12.35 -15.35 -3.44
CA GLU A 184 12.96 -14.60 -4.55
C GLU A 184 12.00 -13.53 -5.11
N LYS A 185 10.74 -13.90 -5.35
CA LYS A 185 9.69 -12.97 -5.82
C LYS A 185 9.41 -11.81 -4.87
N CYS A 186 9.81 -11.89 -3.60
CA CYS A 186 9.67 -10.78 -2.68
C CYS A 186 10.63 -9.61 -3.00
N PHE A 187 11.63 -9.84 -3.84
CA PHE A 187 12.59 -8.84 -4.32
C PHE A 187 12.23 -8.24 -5.68
N ASP A 188 11.06 -8.57 -6.26
CA ASP A 188 10.62 -8.01 -7.54
C ASP A 188 10.37 -6.50 -7.45
N SER A 189 10.73 -5.77 -8.51
CA SER A 189 10.74 -4.30 -8.58
C SER A 189 9.38 -3.62 -8.40
N GLU A 190 8.27 -4.35 -8.56
CA GLU A 190 6.94 -3.80 -8.31
C GLU A 190 6.66 -3.55 -6.82
N LYS A 191 7.45 -4.16 -5.92
CA LYS A 191 7.24 -4.14 -4.46
C LYS A 191 8.45 -3.60 -3.71
N ASN A 192 8.97 -2.44 -4.12
CA ASN A 192 10.20 -1.81 -3.60
C ASN A 192 10.37 -1.82 -2.07
N ASN A 193 9.27 -1.80 -1.29
CA ASN A 193 9.33 -1.78 0.16
C ASN A 193 9.23 -3.18 0.83
N LEU A 194 8.71 -4.20 0.15
CA LEU A 194 8.53 -5.55 0.73
C LEU A 194 9.84 -6.18 1.23
N PRO A 195 11.00 -6.03 0.55
CA PRO A 195 12.29 -6.52 1.07
C PRO A 195 12.64 -5.99 2.47
N ARG A 196 12.21 -4.78 2.84
CA ARG A 196 12.45 -4.21 4.19
C ARG A 196 11.70 -4.97 5.28
N PHE A 197 10.45 -5.34 4.99
CA PHE A 197 9.63 -6.17 5.87
C PHE A 197 10.16 -7.59 5.92
N LEU A 198 10.57 -8.14 4.77
CA LEU A 198 11.21 -9.45 4.68
C LEU A 198 12.49 -9.54 5.51
N LYS A 199 13.36 -8.52 5.47
CA LYS A 199 14.58 -8.44 6.31
C LYS A 199 14.22 -8.54 7.79
N SER A 200 13.18 -7.80 8.20
CA SER A 200 12.72 -7.76 9.59
C SER A 200 12.16 -9.10 10.05
N SER A 201 11.25 -9.70 9.27
CA SER A 201 10.67 -11.01 9.56
C SER A 201 11.72 -12.12 9.57
N LEU A 202 12.69 -12.06 8.64
CA LEU A 202 13.80 -13.01 8.60
C LEU A 202 14.63 -12.94 9.89
N ILE A 203 14.96 -11.73 10.34
CA ILE A 203 15.72 -11.53 11.59
C ILE A 203 14.94 -12.09 12.78
N GLU A 204 13.66 -11.74 12.90
CA GLU A 204 12.81 -12.16 14.02
C GLU A 204 12.68 -13.69 14.10
N GLN A 205 12.44 -14.36 12.96
CA GLN A 205 12.35 -15.83 12.94
C GLN A 205 13.71 -16.47 13.23
N ALA A 206 14.79 -15.97 12.63
CA ALA A 206 16.13 -16.55 12.79
C ALA A 206 16.70 -16.42 14.21
N GLN A 207 16.35 -15.38 14.96
CA GLN A 207 16.78 -15.19 16.34
C GLN A 207 16.25 -16.28 17.30
N ARG A 208 15.12 -16.92 16.95
CA ARG A 208 14.52 -18.00 17.74
C ARG A 208 15.32 -19.30 17.68
N TYR A 209 16.26 -19.41 16.74
CA TYR A 209 17.06 -20.60 16.51
C TYR A 209 18.50 -20.47 17.05
N ASP A 210 19.04 -21.60 17.51
CA ASP A 210 20.44 -21.71 17.91
C ASP A 210 21.38 -21.36 16.74
N SER A 211 22.51 -20.72 17.04
CA SER A 211 23.43 -20.21 16.03
C SER A 211 23.99 -21.28 15.07
N LYS A 212 24.03 -22.56 15.45
CA LYS A 212 24.52 -23.64 14.58
C LYS A 212 23.45 -24.11 13.59
N GLU A 213 22.21 -24.26 14.05
CA GLU A 213 21.10 -24.75 13.22
C GLU A 213 20.33 -23.64 12.51
N ARG A 214 20.64 -22.36 12.82
CA ARG A 214 19.88 -21.20 12.37
C ARG A 214 19.66 -21.15 10.86
N MET A 215 20.69 -21.37 10.04
CA MET A 215 20.57 -21.29 8.59
C MET A 215 19.66 -22.39 8.04
N LYS A 216 19.81 -23.62 8.55
CA LYS A 216 18.99 -24.77 8.19
C LYS A 216 17.52 -24.53 8.54
N LEU A 217 17.25 -24.20 9.80
CA LEU A 217 15.88 -24.01 10.30
C LEU A 217 15.21 -22.80 9.65
N LEU A 218 15.97 -21.74 9.36
CA LEU A 218 15.46 -20.59 8.62
C LEU A 218 15.01 -20.99 7.22
N PHE A 219 15.83 -21.76 6.50
CA PHE A 219 15.48 -22.26 5.17
C PHE A 219 14.25 -23.18 5.19
N GLN A 220 14.14 -24.08 6.18
CA GLN A 220 12.98 -24.95 6.34
C GLN A 220 11.68 -24.20 6.66
N ASN A 221 11.78 -23.00 7.24
CA ASN A 221 10.64 -22.18 7.66
C ASN A 221 10.49 -20.90 6.82
N LEU A 222 11.02 -20.91 5.60
CA LEU A 222 11.05 -19.71 4.75
C LEU A 222 9.64 -19.23 4.38
N ASP A 223 8.68 -20.14 4.23
CA ASP A 223 7.27 -19.80 3.99
C ASP A 223 6.70 -18.88 5.09
N LYS A 224 7.00 -19.20 6.35
CA LYS A 224 6.55 -18.40 7.50
C LYS A 224 7.18 -17.01 7.50
N VAL A 225 8.47 -16.92 7.17
CA VAL A 225 9.17 -15.62 7.02
C VAL A 225 8.49 -14.76 5.95
N ILE A 226 8.12 -15.36 4.82
CA ILE A 226 7.46 -14.67 3.71
C ILE A 226 6.05 -14.23 4.09
N GLU A 227 5.28 -15.11 4.75
CA GLU A 227 3.92 -14.82 5.20
C GLU A 227 3.90 -13.66 6.21
N ASP A 228 4.75 -13.73 7.23
CA ASP A 228 4.88 -12.67 8.25
C ASP A 228 5.25 -11.33 7.60
N ALA A 229 6.16 -11.34 6.62
CA ALA A 229 6.57 -10.16 5.89
C ALA A 229 5.43 -9.56 5.04
N LYS A 230 4.68 -10.40 4.32
CA LYS A 230 3.55 -9.98 3.50
C LYS A 230 2.42 -9.38 4.35
N ILE A 231 2.08 -10.01 5.47
CA ILE A 231 1.06 -9.50 6.40
C ILE A 231 1.49 -8.13 6.94
N THR A 232 2.74 -8.00 7.39
CA THR A 232 3.25 -6.73 7.94
C THR A 232 3.28 -5.63 6.88
N PHE A 233 3.67 -5.96 5.66
CA PHE A 233 3.67 -5.02 4.54
C PHE A 233 2.24 -4.56 4.17
N GLU A 234 1.28 -5.48 4.17
CA GLU A 234 -0.13 -5.17 3.91
C GLU A 234 -0.70 -4.25 4.99
N VAL A 235 -0.39 -4.49 6.27
CA VAL A 235 -0.77 -3.59 7.38
C VAL A 235 -0.15 -2.20 7.19
N TYR A 236 1.12 -2.12 6.78
CA TYR A 236 1.81 -0.86 6.53
C TYR A 236 1.16 -0.05 5.39
N ILE A 237 0.88 -0.69 4.25
CA ILE A 237 0.19 -0.03 3.13
C ILE A 237 -1.19 0.46 3.56
N ASN A 238 -1.94 -0.38 4.27
CA ASN A 238 -3.28 -0.03 4.73
C ASN A 238 -3.23 1.18 5.68
N ASN A 239 -2.31 1.20 6.64
CA ASN A 239 -2.17 2.34 7.57
C ASN A 239 -1.75 3.62 6.84
N LEU A 240 -0.79 3.56 5.92
CA LEU A 240 -0.41 4.71 5.10
C LEU A 240 -1.58 5.27 4.29
N SER A 241 -2.38 4.38 3.69
CA SER A 241 -3.57 4.82 2.95
C SER A 241 -4.60 5.49 3.85
N ILE A 242 -4.77 5.01 5.09
CA ILE A 242 -5.65 5.61 6.09
C ILE A 242 -5.16 7.00 6.49
N ASP A 243 -3.85 7.16 6.74
CA ASP A 243 -3.26 8.44 7.12
C ASP A 243 -3.35 9.47 5.99
N GLN A 244 -3.12 9.05 4.74
CA GLN A 244 -3.30 9.92 3.58
C GLN A 244 -4.76 10.36 3.44
N ILE A 245 -5.71 9.43 3.56
CA ILE A 245 -7.15 9.75 3.53
C ILE A 245 -7.52 10.71 4.66
N ARG A 246 -6.98 10.50 5.87
CA ARG A 246 -7.21 11.38 7.02
C ARG A 246 -6.66 12.78 6.78
N LYS A 247 -5.47 12.88 6.20
CA LYS A 247 -4.85 14.16 5.84
C LYS A 247 -5.66 14.89 4.76
N ASP A 248 -6.01 14.21 3.67
CA ASP A 248 -6.85 14.77 2.60
C ASP A 248 -8.20 15.24 3.17
N TYR A 249 -8.76 14.50 4.12
CA TYR A 249 -9.97 14.87 4.84
C TYR A 249 -9.80 16.12 5.71
N ASP A 250 -8.74 16.21 6.52
CA ASP A 250 -8.49 17.37 7.38
C ASP A 250 -8.19 18.62 6.54
N GLU A 251 -7.48 18.48 5.42
CA GLU A 251 -7.26 19.55 4.44
C GLU A 251 -8.57 20.02 3.80
N TYR A 252 -9.41 19.08 3.33
CA TYR A 252 -10.73 19.40 2.78
C TYR A 252 -11.60 20.12 3.82
N LYS A 253 -11.66 19.59 5.04
CA LYS A 253 -12.38 20.19 6.16
C LYS A 253 -11.90 21.62 6.42
N SER A 254 -10.59 21.82 6.54
CA SER A 254 -10.01 23.12 6.81
C SER A 254 -10.33 24.13 5.71
N LYS A 255 -10.12 23.74 4.44
CA LYS A 255 -10.40 24.58 3.27
C LYS A 255 -11.88 24.96 3.20
N TYR A 256 -12.77 23.97 3.29
CA TYR A 256 -14.22 24.17 3.24
C TYR A 256 -14.72 25.09 4.36
N PHE A 257 -14.31 24.85 5.61
CA PHE A 257 -14.72 25.69 6.72
C PHE A 257 -14.14 27.10 6.67
N SER A 258 -12.94 27.27 6.11
CA SER A 258 -12.37 28.59 5.86
C SER A 258 -13.21 29.37 4.85
N GLU A 259 -13.50 28.78 3.69
CA GLU A 259 -14.29 29.42 2.64
C GLU A 259 -15.69 29.81 3.12
N VAL A 260 -16.39 28.90 3.82
CA VAL A 260 -17.71 29.19 4.40
C VAL A 260 -17.62 30.28 5.49
N SER A 261 -16.58 30.26 6.32
CA SER A 261 -16.38 31.27 7.38
C SER A 261 -16.07 32.65 6.80
N ASP A 262 -15.37 32.73 5.66
CA ASP A 262 -15.07 33.98 4.98
C ASP A 262 -16.32 34.59 4.33
N ILE A 263 -17.16 33.77 3.70
CA ILE A 263 -18.46 34.21 3.15
C ILE A 263 -19.36 34.70 4.28
N LEU A 264 -19.46 33.93 5.36
CA LEU A 264 -20.15 34.29 6.59
C LEU A 264 -19.71 35.66 7.13
N LYS A 265 -18.39 35.88 7.20
CA LYS A 265 -17.79 37.12 7.71
C LYS A 265 -18.15 38.31 6.82
N LYS A 266 -18.08 38.15 5.50
CA LYS A 266 -18.46 39.19 4.53
C LYS A 266 -19.94 39.57 4.65
N ILE A 267 -20.83 38.58 4.72
CA ILE A 267 -22.27 38.79 4.90
C ILE A 267 -22.55 39.49 6.25
N THR A 268 -21.92 39.04 7.34
CA THR A 268 -22.06 39.65 8.68
C THR A 268 -21.61 41.11 8.69
N GLN A 269 -20.50 41.44 8.02
CA GLN A 269 -20.00 42.81 7.93
C GLN A 269 -20.96 43.73 7.13
N GLN A 270 -21.52 43.24 6.02
CA GLN A 270 -22.52 43.98 5.25
C GLN A 270 -23.77 44.26 6.08
N ILE A 271 -24.18 43.28 6.89
CA ILE A 271 -25.34 43.33 7.78
C ILE A 271 -25.21 44.39 8.88
N ILE A 272 -24.06 44.48 9.54
CA ILE A 272 -23.82 45.45 10.62
C ILE A 272 -23.91 46.90 10.10
N GLY A 273 -23.66 47.13 8.81
CA GLY A 273 -23.77 48.46 8.20
C GLY A 273 -25.21 48.99 8.06
N PHE A 274 -26.22 48.12 8.03
CA PHE A 274 -27.58 48.54 7.65
C PHE A 274 -28.28 49.44 8.68
N PRO A 275 -28.27 49.15 10.00
CA PRO A 275 -28.85 50.06 10.99
C PRO A 275 -28.22 51.46 10.95
N ILE A 276 -26.92 51.54 10.65
CA ILE A 276 -26.17 52.80 10.57
C ILE A 276 -26.64 53.62 9.36
N VAL A 277 -26.85 52.98 8.21
CA VAL A 277 -27.35 53.65 7.00
C VAL A 277 -28.77 54.18 7.21
N VAL A 278 -29.65 53.37 7.82
CA VAL A 278 -31.04 53.80 8.14
C VAL A 278 -31.04 54.97 9.11
N ALA A 279 -30.25 54.91 10.19
CA ALA A 279 -30.13 55.99 11.17
C ALA A 279 -29.54 57.27 10.56
N SER A 280 -28.50 57.16 9.73
CA SER A 280 -27.89 58.29 9.03
C SER A 280 -28.85 58.93 8.04
N THR A 281 -29.64 58.12 7.34
CA THR A 281 -30.68 58.59 6.41
C THR A 281 -31.76 59.35 7.16
N LEU A 282 -32.25 58.83 8.29
CA LEU A 282 -33.23 59.52 9.13
C LEU A 282 -32.69 60.86 9.68
N PHE A 283 -31.41 60.89 10.07
CA PHE A 283 -30.77 62.12 10.54
C PHE A 283 -30.60 63.15 9.43
N ALA A 284 -30.20 62.71 8.24
CA ALA A 284 -30.10 63.57 7.05
C ALA A 284 -31.47 64.14 6.67
N LEU A 285 -32.51 63.29 6.68
CA LEU A 285 -33.89 63.67 6.42
C LEU A 285 -34.35 64.79 7.36
N GLN A 286 -34.06 64.67 8.66
CA GLN A 286 -34.45 65.68 9.66
C GLN A 286 -33.82 67.06 9.40
N ARG A 287 -32.63 67.11 8.78
CA ARG A 287 -31.93 68.36 8.47
C ARG A 287 -32.42 69.04 7.20
N ILE A 288 -32.98 68.29 6.26
CA ILE A 288 -33.35 68.78 4.91
C ILE A 288 -34.87 68.82 4.69
N LYS A 289 -35.66 68.51 5.73
CA LYS A 289 -37.12 68.40 5.67
C LYS A 289 -37.85 69.62 5.08
N ASP A 290 -37.24 70.80 5.13
CA ASP A 290 -37.84 72.05 4.67
C ASP A 290 -37.47 72.36 3.20
N ASN A 291 -36.67 71.52 2.53
CA ASN A 291 -36.25 71.71 1.15
C ASN A 291 -36.78 70.59 0.23
N ASN A 292 -37.84 70.90 -0.51
CA ASN A 292 -38.55 69.94 -1.37
C ASN A 292 -37.66 69.32 -2.45
N ASP A 293 -36.78 70.09 -3.08
CA ASP A 293 -35.91 69.59 -4.16
C ASP A 293 -34.96 68.50 -3.65
N PHE A 294 -34.37 68.72 -2.46
CA PHE A 294 -33.51 67.74 -1.82
C PHE A 294 -34.28 66.50 -1.35
N LEU A 295 -35.55 66.65 -0.93
CA LEU A 295 -36.41 65.52 -0.58
C LEU A 295 -36.72 64.62 -1.78
N TYR A 296 -37.00 65.19 -2.96
CA TYR A 296 -37.20 64.40 -4.18
C TYR A 296 -35.93 63.62 -4.57
N VAL A 297 -34.77 64.28 -4.53
CA VAL A 297 -33.48 63.63 -4.81
C VAL A 297 -33.20 62.50 -3.80
N LEU A 298 -33.42 62.75 -2.51
CA LEU A 298 -33.22 61.74 -1.47
C LEU A 298 -34.14 60.53 -1.67
N ALA A 299 -35.40 60.74 -2.02
CA ALA A 299 -36.35 59.65 -2.30
C ALA A 299 -35.90 58.77 -3.49
N ILE A 300 -35.43 59.40 -4.58
CA ILE A 300 -34.92 58.67 -5.75
C ILE A 300 -33.65 57.88 -5.40
N VAL A 301 -32.69 58.51 -4.71
CA VAL A 301 -31.45 57.85 -4.29
C VAL A 301 -31.73 56.69 -3.35
N LEU A 302 -32.65 56.84 -2.39
CA LEU A 302 -33.06 55.76 -1.49
C LEU A 302 -33.72 54.62 -2.25
N PHE A 303 -34.58 54.92 -3.23
CA PHE A 303 -35.21 53.91 -4.05
C PHE A 303 -34.18 53.11 -4.86
N LEU A 304 -33.24 53.77 -5.54
CA LEU A 304 -32.16 53.13 -6.29
C LEU A 304 -31.24 52.29 -5.39
N THR A 305 -30.88 52.83 -4.22
CA THR A 305 -30.05 52.13 -3.23
C THR A 305 -30.76 50.87 -2.72
N THR A 306 -32.08 50.93 -2.55
CA THR A 306 -32.89 49.78 -2.13
C THR A 306 -32.85 48.67 -3.17
N ILE A 307 -33.04 49.00 -4.46
CA ILE A 307 -32.94 48.03 -5.55
C ILE A 307 -31.56 47.39 -5.58
N TYR A 308 -30.49 48.19 -5.48
CA TYR A 308 -29.12 47.69 -5.47
C TYR A 308 -28.85 46.73 -4.30
N LEU A 309 -29.28 47.07 -3.09
CA LEU A 309 -29.10 46.23 -1.90
C LEU A 309 -29.91 44.93 -2.00
N ILE A 310 -31.10 44.94 -2.60
CA ILE A 310 -31.89 43.74 -2.88
C ILE A 310 -31.14 42.81 -3.85
N LEU A 311 -30.55 43.35 -4.91
CA LEU A 311 -29.76 42.56 -5.87
C LEU A 311 -28.51 41.94 -5.22
N LEU A 312 -27.82 42.69 -4.36
CA LEU A 312 -26.65 42.19 -3.63
C LEU A 312 -27.04 41.08 -2.65
N LEU A 313 -28.14 41.26 -1.92
CA LEU A 313 -28.67 40.25 -1.01
C LEU A 313 -29.06 38.95 -1.74
N ASN A 314 -29.59 39.08 -2.96
CA ASN A 314 -29.87 37.93 -3.82
C ASN A 314 -28.61 37.18 -4.24
N MET A 315 -27.54 37.88 -4.64
CA MET A 315 -26.27 37.22 -4.97
C MET A 315 -25.75 36.41 -3.80
N ASN A 316 -25.73 36.99 -2.59
CA ASN A 316 -25.34 36.28 -1.38
C ASN A 316 -26.23 35.05 -1.11
N PHE A 317 -27.53 35.14 -1.38
CA PHE A 317 -28.43 34.01 -1.20
C PHE A 317 -28.15 32.87 -2.18
N ARG A 318 -27.88 33.18 -3.46
CA ARG A 318 -27.51 32.18 -4.46
C ARG A 318 -26.21 31.47 -4.11
N ASP A 319 -25.23 32.19 -3.59
CA ASP A 319 -23.97 31.59 -3.13
C ASP A 319 -24.22 30.62 -1.96
N LEU A 320 -25.11 30.98 -1.02
CA LEU A 320 -25.49 30.09 0.09
C LEU A 320 -26.19 28.81 -0.40
N ASP A 321 -27.08 28.94 -1.37
CA ASP A 321 -27.80 27.80 -1.95
C ASP A 321 -26.85 26.88 -2.73
N TYR A 322 -25.95 27.44 -3.55
CA TYR A 322 -24.92 26.68 -4.25
C TYR A 322 -24.05 25.87 -3.27
N ILE A 323 -23.59 26.50 -2.18
CA ILE A 323 -22.78 25.84 -1.14
C ILE A 323 -23.57 24.71 -0.47
N LYS A 324 -24.87 24.92 -0.22
CA LYS A 324 -25.75 23.91 0.36
C LYS A 324 -25.88 22.67 -0.53
N HIS A 325 -26.03 22.88 -1.83
CA HIS A 325 -26.11 21.81 -2.82
C HIS A 325 -24.78 21.06 -2.92
N LEU A 326 -23.67 21.78 -3.11
CA LEU A 326 -22.32 21.20 -3.19
C LEU A 326 -21.99 20.38 -1.93
N SER A 327 -22.25 20.93 -0.75
CA SER A 327 -22.04 20.24 0.54
C SER A 327 -22.84 18.95 0.67
N LYS A 328 -24.07 18.92 0.13
CA LYS A 328 -24.94 17.74 0.17
C LYS A 328 -24.45 16.64 -0.78
N GLU A 329 -23.95 17.01 -1.95
CA GLU A 329 -23.38 16.07 -2.92
C GLU A 329 -22.06 15.48 -2.43
N ASP A 330 -21.14 16.32 -1.97
CA ASP A 330 -19.86 15.89 -1.41
C ASP A 330 -20.06 14.94 -0.23
N TYR A 331 -21.01 15.25 0.67
CA TYR A 331 -21.36 14.36 1.78
C TYR A 331 -21.83 12.98 1.29
N LYS A 332 -22.69 12.93 0.26
CA LYS A 332 -23.22 11.65 -0.27
C LYS A 332 -22.12 10.80 -0.91
N THR A 333 -21.17 11.44 -1.59
CA THR A 333 -20.04 10.75 -2.22
C THR A 333 -19.10 10.20 -1.14
N LEU A 334 -18.82 10.98 -0.10
CA LEU A 334 -17.93 10.58 0.99
C LEU A 334 -18.54 9.49 1.88
N GLU A 335 -19.85 9.56 2.19
CA GLU A 335 -20.54 8.54 3.01
C GLU A 335 -20.47 7.13 2.42
N LYS A 336 -20.34 7.02 1.10
CA LYS A 336 -20.21 5.73 0.38
C LYS A 336 -18.77 5.20 0.32
N ASN A 337 -17.80 5.92 0.87
CA ASN A 337 -16.40 5.49 0.85
C ASN A 337 -16.17 4.30 1.81
N ARG A 338 -15.35 3.33 1.38
CA ARG A 338 -14.94 2.15 2.18
C ARG A 338 -14.33 2.51 3.54
N PHE A 339 -13.82 3.73 3.72
CA PHE A 339 -13.32 4.26 4.98
C PHE A 339 -14.37 4.20 6.11
N PHE A 340 -15.58 4.70 5.86
CA PHE A 340 -16.64 4.73 6.88
C PHE A 340 -17.23 3.35 7.16
N THR A 341 -17.02 2.37 6.27
CA THR A 341 -17.32 0.96 6.53
C THR A 341 -16.36 0.37 7.56
N LYS A 342 -15.09 0.78 7.55
CA LYS A 342 -14.05 0.30 8.48
C LYS A 342 -14.00 1.09 9.80
N PHE A 343 -14.36 2.37 9.78
CA PHE A 343 -14.35 3.26 10.95
C PHE A 343 -15.73 3.90 11.17
N PRO A 344 -16.72 3.12 11.66
CA PRO A 344 -18.09 3.60 11.80
C PRO A 344 -18.21 4.76 12.80
N GLU A 345 -17.38 4.84 13.83
CA GLU A 345 -17.41 5.93 14.81
C GLU A 345 -17.09 7.31 14.18
N GLN A 346 -16.28 7.33 13.11
CA GLN A 346 -15.97 8.56 12.38
C GLN A 346 -17.17 9.04 11.55
N ILE A 347 -18.15 8.18 11.26
CA ILE A 347 -19.37 8.60 10.58
C ILE A 347 -20.21 9.52 11.46
N GLU A 348 -20.17 9.35 12.79
CA GLU A 348 -20.89 10.21 13.71
C GLU A 348 -20.27 11.60 13.80
N SER A 349 -18.94 11.67 13.86
CA SER A 349 -18.23 12.94 13.81
C SER A 349 -18.54 13.68 12.50
N PHE A 350 -18.61 12.93 11.39
CA PHE A 350 -18.96 13.45 10.07
C PHE A 350 -20.41 13.95 9.99
N LYS A 351 -21.38 13.22 10.54
CA LYS A 351 -22.78 13.66 10.65
C LYS A 351 -22.93 14.93 11.48
N LYS A 352 -22.21 15.04 12.61
CA LYS A 352 -22.21 16.25 13.45
C LYS A 352 -21.67 17.46 12.68
N ILE A 353 -20.62 17.28 11.90
CA ILE A 353 -20.03 18.32 11.05
C ILE A 353 -21.01 18.79 9.98
N LYS A 354 -21.63 17.85 9.24
CA LYS A 354 -22.68 18.14 8.25
C LYS A 354 -23.84 18.93 8.87
N SER A 355 -24.32 18.47 10.02
CA SER A 355 -25.41 19.15 10.74
C SER A 355 -25.02 20.58 11.09
N ARG A 356 -23.82 20.81 11.63
CA ARG A 356 -23.33 22.15 11.97
C ARG A 356 -23.23 23.08 10.76
N VAL A 357 -22.75 22.58 9.63
CA VAL A 357 -22.68 23.32 8.36
C VAL A 357 -24.09 23.67 7.88
N SER A 358 -24.98 22.68 7.81
CA SER A 358 -26.35 22.90 7.35
C SER A 358 -27.09 23.88 8.25
N THR A 359 -26.96 23.78 9.58
CA THR A 359 -27.56 24.73 10.51
C THR A 359 -27.03 26.14 10.31
N ARG A 360 -25.71 26.31 10.09
CA ARG A 360 -25.14 27.63 9.79
C ARG A 360 -25.67 28.21 8.49
N ILE A 361 -25.77 27.42 7.43
CA ILE A 361 -26.34 27.85 6.14
C ILE A 361 -27.79 28.27 6.34
N THR A 362 -28.62 27.44 6.98
CA THR A 362 -30.03 27.77 7.26
C THR A 362 -30.17 29.05 8.08
N ASN A 363 -29.32 29.23 9.11
CA ASN A 363 -29.34 30.45 9.91
C ASN A 363 -29.03 31.68 9.06
N LEU A 364 -28.11 31.60 8.11
CA LEU A 364 -27.81 32.71 7.20
C LEU A 364 -28.91 32.96 6.18
N GLU A 365 -29.55 31.92 5.64
CA GLU A 365 -30.72 32.06 4.79
C GLU A 365 -31.82 32.85 5.51
N ILE A 366 -32.09 32.49 6.77
CA ILE A 366 -33.06 33.19 7.64
C ILE A 366 -32.63 34.63 7.89
N ILE A 367 -31.34 34.87 8.14
CA ILE A 367 -30.81 36.22 8.36
C ILE A 367 -30.99 37.07 7.10
N CYS A 368 -30.59 36.57 5.92
CA CYS A 368 -30.79 37.25 4.65
C CYS A 368 -32.27 37.56 4.41
N GLU A 369 -33.17 36.60 4.67
CA GLU A 369 -34.62 36.83 4.53
C GLU A 369 -35.15 37.88 5.50
N SER A 370 -34.68 37.87 6.75
CA SER A 370 -35.05 38.87 7.74
C SER A 370 -34.58 40.26 7.32
N TYR A 371 -33.36 40.38 6.79
CA TYR A 371 -32.81 41.64 6.31
C TYR A 371 -33.55 42.19 5.11
N PHE A 372 -33.95 41.32 4.17
CA PHE A 372 -34.78 41.74 3.04
C PHE A 372 -36.01 42.50 3.52
N TRP A 373 -36.74 41.94 4.51
CA TRP A 373 -37.94 42.55 5.04
C TRP A 373 -37.67 43.81 5.86
N ILE A 374 -36.68 43.80 6.75
CA ILE A 374 -36.32 44.96 7.56
C ILE A 374 -35.94 46.15 6.68
N LEU A 375 -35.13 45.92 5.65
CA LEU A 375 -34.70 46.97 4.72
C LEU A 375 -35.84 47.48 3.86
N SER A 376 -36.64 46.56 3.29
CA SER A 376 -37.81 46.89 2.47
C SER A 376 -38.82 47.74 3.23
N VAL A 377 -39.17 47.31 4.45
CA VAL A 377 -40.13 48.04 5.31
C VAL A 377 -39.54 49.35 5.81
N GLY A 378 -38.28 49.34 6.27
CA GLY A 378 -37.60 50.52 6.79
C GLY A 378 -37.46 51.62 5.74
N HIS A 379 -37.01 51.29 4.52
CA HIS A 379 -36.90 52.26 3.43
C HIS A 379 -38.27 52.71 2.92
N THR A 380 -39.27 51.82 2.85
CA THR A 380 -40.64 52.22 2.50
C THR A 380 -41.19 53.22 3.52
N PHE A 381 -40.94 53.01 4.81
CA PHE A 381 -41.33 53.93 5.86
C PHE A 381 -40.66 55.30 5.71
N ILE A 382 -39.35 55.34 5.43
CA ILE A 382 -38.62 56.59 5.19
C ILE A 382 -39.16 57.32 3.95
N ILE A 383 -39.42 56.60 2.85
CA ILE A 383 -40.01 57.19 1.64
C ILE A 383 -41.40 57.75 1.94
N GLY A 384 -42.22 57.02 2.71
CA GLY A 384 -43.51 57.50 3.19
C GLY A 384 -43.38 58.80 4.00
N LEU A 385 -42.41 58.88 4.92
CA LEU A 385 -42.14 60.11 5.68
C LEU A 385 -41.73 61.27 4.77
N ILE A 386 -40.87 61.03 3.77
CA ILE A 386 -40.46 62.04 2.79
C ILE A 386 -41.69 62.56 2.02
N LEU A 387 -42.54 61.66 1.52
CA LEU A 387 -43.75 62.01 0.77
C LEU A 387 -44.77 62.77 1.65
N ASN A 388 -44.84 62.45 2.95
CA ASN A 388 -45.64 63.20 3.90
C ASN A 388 -45.13 64.63 4.09
N TYR A 389 -43.81 64.84 4.19
CA TYR A 389 -43.22 66.18 4.26
C TYR A 389 -43.45 66.99 2.97
N LEU A 390 -43.54 66.32 1.81
CA LEU A 390 -43.91 66.94 0.53
C LEU A 390 -45.42 67.26 0.42
N GLY A 391 -46.23 66.96 1.43
CA GLY A 391 -47.64 67.32 1.49
C GLY A 391 -48.58 66.42 0.69
N LEU A 392 -48.17 65.18 0.36
CA LEU A 392 -49.09 64.21 -0.24
C LEU A 392 -50.23 63.87 0.73
N ASN A 393 -51.43 63.67 0.20
CA ASN A 393 -52.57 63.23 1.00
C ASN A 393 -52.35 61.79 1.53
N SER A 394 -52.95 61.49 2.69
CA SER A 394 -52.75 60.20 3.38
C SER A 394 -53.14 58.99 2.52
N THR A 395 -54.16 59.14 1.66
CA THR A 395 -54.61 58.07 0.76
C THR A 395 -53.58 57.75 -0.32
N ALA A 396 -53.01 58.75 -0.99
CA ALA A 396 -51.96 58.52 -1.99
C ALA A 396 -50.69 57.96 -1.35
N LEU A 397 -50.30 58.46 -0.17
CA LEU A 397 -49.17 57.94 0.58
C LEU A 397 -49.34 56.45 0.91
N PHE A 398 -50.52 56.05 1.41
CA PHE A 398 -50.79 54.64 1.70
C PHE A 398 -50.70 53.78 0.45
N MET A 399 -51.29 54.21 -0.67
CA MET A 399 -51.25 53.48 -1.94
C MET A 399 -49.84 53.35 -2.51
N ILE A 400 -49.00 54.40 -2.40
CA ILE A 400 -47.61 54.37 -2.86
C ILE A 400 -46.78 53.42 -2.01
N CYS A 401 -46.88 53.51 -0.67
CA CYS A 401 -46.17 52.59 0.23
C CYS A 401 -46.58 51.13 0.00
N LEU A 402 -47.88 50.87 -0.17
CA LEU A 402 -48.39 49.54 -0.51
C LEU A 402 -47.85 49.06 -1.86
N GLY A 403 -47.81 49.94 -2.87
CA GLY A 403 -47.25 49.65 -4.19
C GLY A 403 -45.76 49.29 -4.14
N ILE A 404 -44.97 50.02 -3.34
CA ILE A 404 -43.54 49.74 -3.14
C ILE A 404 -43.36 48.38 -2.47
N LEU A 405 -44.08 48.09 -1.39
CA LEU A 405 -44.00 46.79 -0.70
C LEU A 405 -44.47 45.64 -1.60
N PHE A 406 -45.51 45.86 -2.40
CA PHE A 406 -46.00 44.87 -3.36
C PHE A 406 -44.96 44.58 -4.44
N LEU A 407 -44.34 45.61 -4.99
CA LEU A 407 -43.27 45.48 -5.99
C LEU A 407 -42.07 44.74 -5.40
N MET A 408 -41.67 45.08 -4.16
CA MET A 408 -40.63 44.36 -3.43
C MET A 408 -41.00 42.88 -3.20
N GLY A 409 -42.25 42.59 -2.83
CA GLY A 409 -42.74 41.22 -2.66
C GLY A 409 -42.70 40.41 -3.96
N ILE A 410 -43.06 41.01 -5.09
CA ILE A 410 -42.93 40.39 -6.42
C ILE A 410 -41.45 40.16 -6.76
N THR A 411 -40.59 41.16 -6.55
CA THR A 411 -39.16 41.04 -6.81
C THR A 411 -38.57 39.90 -5.99
N LYS A 412 -38.90 39.81 -4.68
CA LYS A 412 -38.52 38.68 -3.83
C LYS A 412 -38.95 37.36 -4.45
N ASN A 413 -40.24 37.20 -4.74
CA ASN A 413 -40.77 35.93 -5.23
C ASN A 413 -40.16 35.53 -6.57
N LYS A 414 -40.02 36.45 -7.52
CA LYS A 414 -39.40 36.17 -8.82
C LYS A 414 -37.93 35.77 -8.67
N VAL A 415 -37.21 36.47 -7.81
CA VAL A 415 -35.80 36.24 -7.55
C VAL A 415 -35.56 34.92 -6.80
N TRP A 416 -36.48 34.54 -5.91
CA TRP A 416 -36.37 33.32 -5.10
C TRP A 416 -36.98 32.08 -5.77
N GLN A 417 -37.89 32.23 -6.75
CA GLN A 417 -38.56 31.13 -7.46
C GLN A 417 -37.69 30.45 -8.53
N GLU A 418 -36.56 31.04 -8.92
CA GLU A 418 -35.53 30.32 -9.69
C GLU A 418 -34.97 29.08 -8.96
N LYS A 419 -35.34 28.89 -7.67
CA LYS A 419 -35.13 27.71 -6.81
C LYS A 419 -35.40 26.33 -7.41
N ASN A 420 -36.24 26.22 -8.45
CA ASN A 420 -36.83 24.94 -8.85
C ASN A 420 -36.41 24.43 -10.24
N VAL A 421 -35.43 25.08 -10.90
CA VAL A 421 -35.07 24.74 -12.29
C VAL A 421 -33.59 24.34 -12.46
N ALA A 422 -32.83 24.13 -11.39
CA ALA A 422 -31.47 23.58 -11.46
C ALA A 422 -31.34 22.28 -10.64
#